data_AF-A0A8T6UW80-F1
#
_entry.id   AF-A0A8T6UW80-F1
#
_cell.length_a   1.000
_cell.length_b   1.000
_cell.length_c   1.000
_cell.angle_alpha   90.00
_cell.angle_beta   90.00
_cell.angle_gamma   90.00
#
_symmetry.space_group_name_H-M   'P 1'
#
loop_
_entity.id
_entity.type
_entity.pdbx_description
1 polymer ?
#
loop_
_entity_poly.entity_id
_entity_poly.type
_entity_poly.pdbx_seq_one_letter_code
_entity_poly.pdbx_strand_id
1 'polypeptide(L)' 'MAELPRAGIRRLMESKGAKRIAQDAVITLRDLTEKFTKNLAKMSLKIADEDGRQTVRKDDVHKAARRIKKEGIGL' A
#
# COMPACT_ATOMS: atom_id res chain seq x y z
N MET A 1 15.13 -2.28 5.64
CA MET A 1 15.16 -0.89 5.13
C MET A 1 13.76 -0.56 4.64
N ALA A 2 13.26 0.65 4.84
CA ALA A 2 11.94 1.02 4.30
C ALA A 2 12.09 1.37 2.82
N GLU A 3 11.24 0.80 1.96
CA GLU A 3 11.31 0.97 0.50
C GLU A 3 10.77 2.35 0.06
N LEU A 4 9.82 2.91 0.82
CA LEU A 4 9.18 4.18 0.45
C LEU A 4 9.96 5.41 0.98
N PRO A 5 10.29 6.39 0.13
CA PRO A 5 10.95 7.62 0.57
C PRO A 5 10.07 8.48 1.48
N ARG A 6 10.61 8.93 2.62
CA ARG A 6 9.90 9.84 3.57
C ARG A 6 9.44 11.15 2.91
N ALA A 7 10.23 11.69 2.00
CA ALA A 7 9.89 12.91 1.27
C ALA A 7 8.64 12.76 0.38
N GLY A 8 8.42 11.56 -0.18
CA GLY A 8 7.20 11.26 -0.95
C GLY A 8 5.96 11.26 -0.05
N ILE A 9 6.07 10.61 1.13
CA ILE A 9 4.99 10.57 2.11
C ILE A 9 4.65 11.97 2.65
N ARG A 10 5.66 12.78 2.96
CA ARG A 10 5.47 14.17 3.40
C ARG A 10 4.71 15.00 2.36
N ARG A 11 5.13 14.95 1.08
CA ARG A 11 4.43 15.64 -0.02
C ARG A 11 3.00 15.18 -0.20
N LEU A 12 2.73 13.88 -0.04
CA LEU A 12 1.37 13.34 -0.07
C LEU A 12 0.52 13.95 1.05
N MET A 13 1.03 14.02 2.28
CA MET A 13 0.32 14.65 3.41
C MET A 13 0.07 16.15 3.18
N GLU A 14 1.06 16.88 2.67
CA GLU A 14 0.93 18.31 2.32
C GLU A 14 -0.14 18.53 1.24
N SER A 15 -0.16 17.69 0.20
CA SER A 15 -1.18 17.73 -0.86
C SER A 15 -2.61 17.47 -0.37
N LYS A 16 -2.75 16.86 0.82
CA LYS A 16 -4.04 16.66 1.50
C LYS A 16 -4.36 17.75 2.52
N GLY A 17 -3.56 18.82 2.57
CA GLY A 17 -3.80 20.02 3.36
C GLY A 17 -3.07 20.05 4.71
N ALA A 18 -2.17 19.11 4.99
CA ALA A 18 -1.39 19.14 6.22
C ALA A 18 -0.35 20.27 6.20
N LYS A 19 -0.50 21.28 7.08
CA LYS A 19 0.37 22.47 7.13
C LYS A 19 1.64 22.26 7.95
N ARG A 20 1.56 21.45 9.02
CA ARG A 20 2.68 21.10 9.90
C ARG A 20 2.63 19.60 10.12
N ILE A 21 3.74 18.92 9.86
CA ILE A 21 3.79 17.47 9.93
C ILE A 21 5.03 17.06 10.73
N ALA A 22 4.78 16.47 11.90
CA ALA A 22 5.81 15.93 12.75
C ALA A 22 6.56 14.77 12.05
N GLN A 23 7.84 14.60 12.36
CA GLN A 23 8.69 13.65 11.65
C GLN A 23 8.28 12.20 11.90
N ASP A 24 7.88 11.90 13.14
CA ASP A 24 7.31 10.62 13.55
C ASP A 24 6.03 10.28 12.78
N ALA A 25 5.11 11.24 12.59
CA ALA A 25 3.91 11.04 11.79
C ALA A 25 4.22 10.63 10.35
N VAL A 26 5.24 11.23 9.72
CA VAL A 26 5.70 10.83 8.37
C VAL A 26 6.22 9.39 8.37
N ILE A 27 6.98 9.01 9.41
CA ILE A 27 7.54 7.66 9.55
C ILE A 27 6.41 6.66 9.74
N THR A 28 5.48 6.92 10.66
CA THR A 28 4.32 6.06 10.93
C THR A 28 3.48 5.86 9.68
N LEU A 29 3.14 6.94 8.97
CA LEU A 29 2.35 6.83 7.73
C LEU A 29 3.09 6.04 6.65
N ARG A 30 4.40 6.27 6.49
CA ARG A 30 5.23 5.49 5.56
C ARG A 30 5.15 4.00 5.88
N ASP A 31 5.36 3.66 7.14
CA ASP A 31 5.46 2.26 7.56
C ASP A 31 4.11 1.53 7.42
N LEU A 32 3.00 2.20 7.76
CA LEU A 32 1.65 1.70 7.52
C LEU A 32 1.35 1.53 6.03
N THR A 33 1.72 2.53 5.21
CA THR A 33 1.53 2.47 3.75
C THR A 33 2.32 1.32 3.14
N GLU A 34 3.56 1.11 3.60
CA GLU A 34 4.42 0.03 3.11
C GLU A 34 3.88 -1.34 3.52
N LYS A 35 3.41 -1.49 4.77
CA LYS A 35 2.74 -2.71 5.24
C LYS A 35 1.51 -3.03 4.39
N PHE A 36 0.64 -2.05 4.15
CA PHE A 36 -0.53 -2.22 3.30
C PHE A 36 -0.15 -2.60 1.86
N THR A 37 0.83 -1.90 1.28
CA THR A 37 1.29 -2.15 -0.09
C THR A 37 1.88 -3.55 -0.24
N LYS A 38 2.65 -4.03 0.75
CA LYS A 38 3.20 -5.39 0.76
C LYS A 38 2.08 -6.44 0.82
N ASN A 39 1.06 -6.24 1.65
CA ASN A 39 -0.09 -7.13 1.72
C ASN A 39 -0.86 -7.16 0.40
N LEU A 40 -1.08 -5.98 -0.20
CA LEU A 40 -1.74 -5.85 -1.50
C LEU A 40 -0.94 -6.56 -2.60
N ALA A 41 0.38 -6.37 -2.66
CA ALA A 41 1.25 -7.02 -3.62
C ALA A 41 1.23 -8.55 -3.47
N LYS A 42 1.34 -9.06 -2.24
CA LYS A 42 1.28 -10.50 -1.94
C LYS A 42 -0.05 -11.12 -2.38
N MET A 43 -1.16 -10.44 -2.11
CA MET A 43 -2.49 -10.93 -2.52
C MET A 43 -2.66 -10.86 -4.04
N SER A 44 -2.15 -9.81 -4.69
CA SER A 44 -2.20 -9.68 -6.16
C SER A 44 -1.40 -10.78 -6.85
N LEU A 45 -0.22 -11.12 -6.31
CA LEU A 45 0.59 -12.25 -6.77
C LEU A 45 -0.16 -13.56 -6.61
N LYS A 46 -0.78 -13.79 -5.44
CA LYS A 46 -1.57 -15.00 -5.18
C LYS A 46 -2.72 -15.16 -6.18
N ILE A 47 -3.43 -14.08 -6.49
CA ILE A 47 -4.54 -14.12 -7.47
C ILE A 47 -4.02 -14.42 -8.88
N ALA A 48 -2.88 -13.85 -9.28
CA ALA A 48 -2.28 -14.15 -10.57
C ALA A 48 -1.85 -15.63 -10.66
N ASP A 49 -1.27 -16.16 -9.58
CA ASP A 49 -0.82 -17.55 -9.45
C ASP A 49 -2.00 -18.54 -9.48
N GLU A 50 -3.10 -18.24 -8.77
CA GLU A 50 -4.36 -19.02 -8.82
C GLU A 50 -4.94 -19.09 -10.24
N ASP A 51 -4.73 -18.06 -11.06
CA ASP A 51 -5.11 -18.00 -12.48
C ASP A 51 -4.03 -18.60 -13.41
N GLY A 52 -2.96 -19.21 -12.88
CA GLY A 52 -1.88 -19.83 -13.65
C GLY A 52 -0.93 -18.84 -14.34
N ARG A 53 -0.90 -17.57 -13.92
CA ARG A 53 -0.11 -16.50 -14.54
C ARG A 53 1.04 -16.06 -13.63
N GLN A 54 2.22 -15.91 -14.23
CA GLN A 54 3.38 -15.30 -13.54
C GLN A 54 3.37 -13.77 -13.56
N THR A 55 2.57 -13.16 -14.45
CA THR A 55 2.46 -11.70 -14.57
C THR A 55 1.24 -11.20 -13.79
N VAL A 56 1.49 -10.33 -12.80
CA VAL A 56 0.43 -9.59 -12.08
C VAL A 56 -0.15 -8.53 -13.02
N ARG A 57 -1.47 -8.57 -13.21
CA ARG A 57 -2.22 -7.61 -14.04
C ARG A 57 -2.97 -6.62 -13.16
N LYS A 58 -3.40 -5.52 -13.78
CA LYS A 58 -4.25 -4.49 -13.14
C LYS A 58 -5.46 -5.09 -12.43
N ASP A 59 -6.11 -6.09 -13.04
CA ASP A 59 -7.29 -6.73 -12.47
C ASP A 59 -7.00 -7.50 -11.18
N ASP A 60 -5.81 -8.10 -11.06
CA ASP A 60 -5.38 -8.82 -9.85
C ASP A 60 -5.23 -7.86 -8.68
N VAL A 61 -4.63 -6.69 -8.94
CA VAL A 61 -4.48 -5.62 -7.95
C VAL A 61 -5.84 -5.10 -7.49
N HIS A 62 -6.77 -4.89 -8.42
CA HIS A 62 -8.13 -4.46 -8.06
C HIS A 62 -8.90 -5.53 -7.29
N LYS A 63 -8.80 -6.81 -7.68
CA LYS A 63 -9.41 -7.93 -6.94
C LYS A 63 -8.83 -8.04 -5.53
N ALA A 64 -7.51 -7.95 -5.39
CA ALA A 64 -6.81 -7.96 -4.11
C ALA A 64 -7.26 -6.80 -3.21
N ALA A 65 -7.35 -5.58 -3.73
CA ALA A 65 -7.81 -4.41 -2.98
C ALA A 65 -9.25 -4.59 -2.47
N ARG A 66 -10.16 -5.12 -3.31
CA ARG A 66 -11.53 -5.45 -2.90
C ARG A 66 -11.56 -6.50 -1.79
N ARG A 67 -10.72 -7.53 -1.90
CA ARG A 67 -10.62 -8.62 -0.92
C ARG A 67 -10.12 -8.12 0.43
N ILE A 68 -9.03 -7.34 0.45
CA ILE A 68 -8.48 -6.73 1.67
C ILE A 68 -9.52 -5.83 2.36
N LYS A 69 -10.27 -5.03 1.59
CA LYS A 69 -11.35 -4.19 2.13
C LYS A 69 -12.47 -5.01 2.77
N LYS A 70 -12.84 -6.14 2.17
CA LYS A 70 -13.91 -7.02 2.67
C LYS A 70 -13.48 -7.80 3.92
N GLU A 71 -12.24 -8.24 3.96
CA GLU A 71 -11.69 -9.06 5.05
C GLU A 71 -11.17 -8.21 6.24
N GLY A 72 -11.19 -6.88 6.12
CA GLY A 72 -10.75 -5.97 7.19
C GLY A 72 -9.22 -5.97 7.42
N ILE A 73 -8.43 -6.53 6.50
CA ILE A 73 -6.97 -6.71 6.64
C ILE A 73 -6.20 -5.39 6.36
N GLY A 74 -6.87 -4.25 6.45
CA GLY A 74 -6.43 -2.98 5.88
C GLY A 74 -5.53 -2.10 6.74
N LEU A 75 -5.61 -2.18 8.07
CA LEU A 75 -4.80 -1.39 9.02
C LEU A 75 -4.55 -2.21 10.30
#